data_AF-A0AA95S0E1-F1
#
_entry.id   AF-A0AA95S0E1-F1
#
_cell.length_a   1.000
_cell.length_b   1.000
_cell.length_c   1.000
_cell.angle_alpha   90.00
_cell.angle_beta   90.00
_cell.angle_gamma   90.00
#
_symmetry.space_group_name_H-M   'P 1'
#
loop_
_entity.id
_entity.type
_entity.pdbx_description
1 polymer ?
#
loop_
_entity_poly.entity_id
_entity_poly.type
_entity_poly.pdbx_seq_one_letter_code
_entity_poly.pdbx_strand_id
1 'polypeptide(L)'
;MSIRFKVLAAMAALSLILGACGKAEETESKPKVENKEKASEKKEAEEKEDAAYADVFTEALTELDKAKEGKEVDFDKVTTLYNENLKELVKKRDAEFEDTIDDKITTALTAGKDGAMDKVVVRQIFDKLMQKVFYTSIKHDFTEVTELWGNTNEVNGELEEAKEYYAILKTTVEKRDAAYGTNLVSVIDGGFNEIDEAVKNNDLLSFNLGKQVVDKTLMKTFYLATGALPNGYATKAAAEAGKDAALAKVEQAEGWAFFQSLYGYFSKNAADETAFIDKSFSLESDVKALDPAAVNKAFVRGFAKIAMGEYEESKELIGKDDKAVVTGLEGALFIDIIGEDIKTLLGEDAYKSLNEKAQKYVETAKAKDKAAGEAQLKELISTLNTIVEKAK
;
A
#
# COMPACT_ATOMS: atom_id res chain seq x y z
N MET A 1 37.22 19.22 -15.64
CA MET A 1 36.99 17.94 -16.36
C MET A 1 35.92 17.19 -15.60
N SER A 2 34.74 17.12 -16.20
CA SER A 2 33.49 16.61 -15.61
C SER A 2 33.05 15.44 -16.48
N ILE A 3 32.99 14.24 -15.92
CA ILE A 3 32.24 13.13 -16.48
C ILE A 3 31.32 12.66 -15.36
N ARG A 4 30.06 13.12 -15.47
CA ARG A 4 28.96 12.75 -14.60
C ARG A 4 28.39 11.41 -15.06
N PHE A 5 28.15 10.54 -14.07
CA PHE A 5 27.37 9.32 -14.15
C PHE A 5 26.00 9.57 -14.80
N LYS A 6 25.69 8.79 -15.83
CA LYS A 6 24.36 8.62 -16.42
C LYS A 6 24.19 7.15 -16.76
N VAL A 7 23.67 6.34 -15.83
CA VAL A 7 23.03 5.03 -16.11
C VAL A 7 22.00 4.80 -15.00
N LEU A 8 20.90 4.13 -15.34
CA LEU A 8 19.68 3.84 -14.57
C LEU A 8 18.56 4.89 -14.64
N ALA A 9 18.14 5.16 -15.88
CA ALA A 9 16.73 5.38 -16.19
C ALA A 9 16.34 4.33 -17.25
N ALA A 10 15.72 3.24 -16.82
CA ALA A 10 15.22 2.20 -17.71
C ALA A 10 13.97 1.55 -17.11
N MET A 11 12.90 2.32 -16.99
CA MET A 11 11.52 1.82 -16.96
C MET A 11 10.62 2.93 -17.51
N ALA A 12 10.42 2.92 -18.82
CA ALA A 12 9.35 3.60 -19.55
C ALA A 12 9.59 3.37 -21.05
N ALA A 13 9.16 2.21 -21.55
CA ALA A 13 8.80 2.01 -22.96
C ALA A 13 8.50 0.52 -23.16
N LEU A 14 7.24 0.21 -23.49
CA LEU A 14 6.90 -0.62 -24.65
C LEU A 14 5.38 -0.56 -24.86
N SER A 15 4.98 0.42 -25.67
CA SER A 15 3.71 0.42 -26.38
C SER A 15 3.86 -0.28 -27.74
N LEU A 16 2.75 -0.88 -28.19
CA LEU A 16 2.41 -1.35 -29.54
C LEU A 16 3.01 -2.70 -30.00
N ILE A 17 2.12 -3.66 -30.25
CA ILE A 17 1.73 -4.16 -31.60
C ILE A 17 0.68 -5.27 -31.43
N LEU A 18 -0.55 -5.05 -31.92
CA LEU A 18 -1.25 -5.89 -32.91
C LEU A 18 -2.69 -5.38 -33.13
N GLY A 19 -3.02 -5.10 -34.38
CA GLY A 19 -4.31 -4.58 -34.81
C GLY A 19 -5.27 -5.61 -35.43
N ALA A 20 -6.52 -5.17 -35.49
CA ALA A 20 -7.54 -5.33 -36.54
C ALA A 20 -7.95 -6.73 -37.04
N CYS A 21 -9.23 -7.07 -36.85
CA CYS A 21 -10.21 -7.32 -37.93
C CYS A 21 -11.59 -7.72 -37.37
N GLY A 22 -12.65 -7.02 -37.79
CA GLY A 22 -14.04 -7.47 -37.59
C GLY A 22 -15.06 -6.35 -37.81
N LYS A 23 -16.05 -6.58 -38.66
CA LYS A 23 -16.84 -5.59 -39.42
C LYS A 23 -18.23 -5.35 -38.82
N ALA A 24 -18.76 -4.16 -39.07
CA ALA A 24 -20.07 -3.65 -38.64
C ALA A 24 -21.29 -4.36 -39.23
N GLU A 25 -22.45 -4.24 -38.56
CA GLU A 25 -23.75 -3.88 -39.18
C GLU A 25 -24.79 -3.41 -38.14
N GLU A 26 -25.54 -2.37 -38.51
CA GLU A 26 -26.64 -1.70 -37.79
C GLU A 26 -27.93 -2.55 -37.73
N THR A 27 -28.78 -2.32 -36.71
CA THR A 27 -30.22 -2.04 -36.96
C THR A 27 -30.94 -1.46 -35.73
N GLU A 28 -31.65 -0.35 -35.96
CA GLU A 28 -32.68 0.23 -35.08
C GLU A 28 -33.91 -0.66 -34.93
N SER A 29 -34.58 -0.63 -33.76
CA SER A 29 -35.95 -0.08 -33.58
C SER A 29 -36.62 -0.57 -32.27
N LYS A 30 -37.17 0.40 -31.52
CA LYS A 30 -38.13 0.27 -30.41
C LYS A 30 -39.57 0.16 -30.98
N PRO A 31 -40.61 -0.37 -30.27
CA PRO A 31 -41.09 0.25 -29.02
C PRO A 31 -41.77 -0.63 -27.93
N LYS A 32 -41.73 -0.06 -26.72
CA LYS A 32 -42.60 -0.12 -25.51
C LYS A 32 -43.74 -1.15 -25.40
N VAL A 33 -43.80 -1.80 -24.22
CA VAL A 33 -45.04 -2.02 -23.43
C VAL A 33 -44.74 -1.79 -21.95
N GLU A 34 -45.58 -0.98 -21.28
CA GLU A 34 -45.64 -0.74 -19.84
C GLU A 34 -46.29 -1.92 -19.09
N ASN A 35 -45.81 -2.25 -17.88
CA ASN A 35 -46.73 -2.35 -16.74
C ASN A 35 -46.01 -2.19 -15.37
N LYS A 36 -46.77 -1.63 -14.43
CA LYS A 36 -46.52 -1.32 -13.01
C LYS A 36 -46.05 -2.57 -12.21
N GLU A 37 -45.34 -2.51 -11.08
CA GLU A 37 -45.65 -1.81 -9.82
C GLU A 37 -44.49 -2.00 -8.78
N LYS A 38 -44.31 -1.01 -7.88
CA LYS A 38 -43.73 -1.07 -6.51
C LYS A 38 -42.33 -1.65 -6.24
N ALA A 39 -41.40 -0.76 -5.89
CA ALA A 39 -40.38 -0.97 -4.84
C ALA A 39 -40.01 0.41 -4.25
N SER A 40 -40.43 0.69 -3.01
CA SER A 40 -39.54 0.81 -1.85
C SER A 40 -38.54 1.96 -1.97
N GLU A 41 -38.87 3.07 -1.31
CA GLU A 41 -37.95 4.14 -0.95
C GLU A 41 -36.72 3.54 -0.26
N LYS A 42 -35.63 3.40 -1.01
CA LYS A 42 -34.29 3.32 -0.43
C LYS A 42 -33.89 4.78 -0.22
N LYS A 43 -33.85 5.21 1.03
CA LYS A 43 -33.14 6.45 1.39
C LYS A 43 -31.69 6.23 0.99
N GLU A 44 -31.31 6.76 -0.17
CA GLU A 44 -29.94 7.24 -0.36
C GLU A 44 -29.67 8.18 0.80
N ALA A 45 -28.76 7.75 1.68
CA ALA A 45 -28.04 8.72 2.48
C ALA A 45 -27.29 9.56 1.44
N GLU A 46 -27.70 10.81 1.28
CA GLU A 46 -26.90 11.80 0.55
C GLU A 46 -25.46 11.68 1.08
N GLU A 47 -24.57 11.22 0.21
CA GLU A 47 -23.13 11.36 0.38
C GLU A 47 -22.87 12.83 0.63
N LYS A 48 -22.36 13.15 1.84
CA LYS A 48 -21.77 14.46 2.08
C LYS A 48 -20.63 14.59 1.06
N GLU A 49 -20.74 15.59 0.18
CA GLU A 49 -19.76 15.97 -0.85
C GLU A 49 -18.32 15.54 -0.50
N ASP A 50 -17.72 14.73 -1.37
CA ASP A 50 -16.38 14.13 -1.27
C ASP A 50 -15.21 15.15 -1.21
N ALA A 51 -15.49 16.45 -1.22
CA ALA A 51 -14.50 17.53 -1.19
C ALA A 51 -13.85 17.81 0.19
N ALA A 52 -14.05 17.00 1.25
CA ALA A 52 -13.76 17.42 2.63
C ALA A 52 -12.76 16.58 3.47
N TYR A 53 -12.32 15.39 3.03
CA TYR A 53 -11.48 14.55 3.90
C TYR A 53 -10.06 15.11 4.11
N ALA A 54 -9.42 15.61 3.05
CA ALA A 54 -8.06 16.15 3.13
C ALA A 54 -7.98 17.41 4.01
N ASP A 55 -8.95 18.31 3.87
CA ASP A 55 -9.02 19.55 4.64
C ASP A 55 -9.30 19.27 6.12
N VAL A 56 -10.28 18.41 6.42
CA VAL A 56 -10.60 18.04 7.81
C VAL A 56 -9.45 17.28 8.46
N PHE A 57 -8.80 16.37 7.72
CA PHE A 57 -7.61 15.67 8.20
C PHE A 57 -6.48 16.67 8.50
N THR A 58 -6.23 17.61 7.60
CA THR A 58 -5.19 18.65 7.77
C THR A 58 -5.50 19.55 8.96
N GLU A 59 -6.75 19.94 9.16
CA GLU A 59 -7.17 20.74 10.30
C GLU A 59 -6.98 19.99 11.62
N ALA A 60 -7.43 18.73 11.69
CA ALA A 60 -7.25 17.87 12.86
C ALA A 60 -5.76 17.66 13.16
N LEU A 61 -4.95 17.42 12.13
CA LEU A 61 -3.52 17.22 12.27
C LEU A 61 -2.80 18.51 12.73
N THR A 62 -3.22 19.67 12.23
CA THR A 62 -2.69 20.97 12.63
C THR A 62 -2.96 21.25 14.11
N GLU A 63 -4.16 20.91 14.60
CA GLU A 63 -4.49 21.01 16.02
C GLU A 63 -3.63 20.08 16.87
N LEU A 64 -3.44 18.82 16.45
CA LEU A 64 -2.59 17.83 17.11
C LEU A 64 -1.09 18.21 17.06
N ASP A 65 -0.63 18.87 16.00
CA ASP A 65 0.77 19.28 15.83
C ASP A 65 1.22 20.32 16.87
N LYS A 66 0.28 21.04 17.51
CA LYS A 66 0.57 21.89 18.68
C LYS A 66 1.29 21.12 19.80
N ALA A 67 1.06 19.81 19.92
CA ALA A 67 1.74 18.96 20.90
C ALA A 67 3.27 18.99 20.73
N LYS A 68 3.77 19.02 19.49
CA LYS A 68 5.22 19.05 19.20
C LYS A 68 5.89 20.35 19.65
N GLU A 69 5.11 21.42 19.75
CA GLU A 69 5.56 22.74 20.18
C GLU A 69 5.36 22.97 21.68
N GLY A 70 4.91 21.96 22.42
CA GLY A 70 4.56 22.08 23.84
C GLY A 70 3.33 22.97 24.09
N LYS A 71 2.52 23.22 23.06
CA LYS A 71 1.29 24.02 23.14
C LYS A 71 0.10 23.14 23.56
N GLU A 72 -0.94 23.80 24.05
CA GLU A 72 -2.20 23.14 24.36
C GLU A 72 -2.85 22.60 23.08
N VAL A 73 -3.40 21.39 23.19
CA VAL A 73 -4.11 20.67 22.12
C VAL A 73 -5.57 20.61 22.51
N ASP A 74 -6.45 21.07 21.63
CA ASP A 74 -7.89 20.95 21.78
C ASP A 74 -8.36 19.57 21.28
N PHE A 75 -8.35 18.58 22.18
CA PHE A 75 -8.81 17.23 21.85
C PHE A 75 -10.32 17.17 21.58
N ASP A 76 -11.13 18.09 22.10
CA ASP A 76 -12.57 18.14 21.83
C ASP A 76 -12.84 18.58 20.40
N LYS A 77 -12.08 19.56 19.91
CA LYS A 77 -12.07 19.94 18.49
C LYS A 77 -11.69 18.77 17.60
N VAL A 78 -10.56 18.10 17.88
CA VAL A 78 -10.08 16.97 17.05
C VAL A 78 -11.09 15.82 17.06
N THR A 79 -11.65 15.50 18.23
CA THR A 79 -12.68 14.45 18.37
C THR A 79 -13.95 14.79 17.60
N THR A 80 -14.35 16.06 17.57
CA THR A 80 -15.50 16.53 16.78
C THR A 80 -15.22 16.40 15.29
N LEU A 81 -14.08 16.91 14.81
CA LEU A 81 -13.66 16.79 13.41
C LEU A 81 -13.65 15.33 12.96
N TYR A 82 -13.10 14.43 13.79
CA TYR A 82 -13.08 13.00 13.51
C TYR A 82 -14.50 12.40 13.45
N ASN A 83 -15.31 12.58 14.50
CA ASN A 83 -16.62 11.94 14.59
C ASN A 83 -17.60 12.40 13.50
N GLU A 84 -17.55 13.67 13.11
CA GLU A 84 -18.53 14.25 12.18
C GLU A 84 -18.16 14.08 10.70
N ASN A 85 -16.88 13.83 10.40
CA ASN A 85 -16.37 13.86 9.03
C ASN A 85 -15.45 12.70 8.64
N LEU A 86 -14.70 12.09 9.56
CA LEU A 86 -13.71 11.05 9.20
C LEU A 86 -14.18 9.64 9.61
N LYS A 87 -14.85 9.53 10.76
CA LYS A 87 -15.19 8.26 11.41
C LYS A 87 -16.01 7.32 10.54
N GLU A 88 -16.90 7.85 9.70
CA GLU A 88 -17.71 7.01 8.82
C GLU A 88 -16.87 6.33 7.74
N LEU A 89 -15.95 7.08 7.10
CA LEU A 89 -14.98 6.49 6.19
C LEU A 89 -14.14 5.42 6.89
N VAL A 90 -13.61 5.73 8.09
CA VAL A 90 -12.81 4.75 8.87
C VAL A 90 -13.61 3.47 9.12
N LYS A 91 -14.87 3.57 9.54
CA LYS A 91 -15.72 2.40 9.81
C LYS A 91 -16.04 1.58 8.56
N LYS A 92 -16.25 2.23 7.41
CA LYS A 92 -16.45 1.53 6.13
C LYS A 92 -15.21 0.72 5.77
N ARG A 93 -14.02 1.32 5.88
CA ARG A 93 -12.75 0.64 5.61
C ARG A 93 -12.45 -0.46 6.64
N ASP A 94 -12.73 -0.23 7.93
CA ASP A 94 -12.61 -1.24 8.98
C ASP A 94 -13.47 -2.48 8.68
N ALA A 95 -14.72 -2.28 8.25
CA ALA A 95 -15.63 -3.37 7.92
C ALA A 95 -15.16 -4.16 6.69
N GLU A 96 -14.65 -3.49 5.65
CA GLU A 96 -14.20 -4.14 4.41
C GLU A 96 -12.88 -4.91 4.60
N PHE A 97 -11.95 -4.36 5.38
CA PHE A 97 -10.61 -4.92 5.57
C PHE A 97 -10.46 -5.72 6.88
N GLU A 98 -11.55 -5.94 7.62
CA GLU A 98 -11.57 -6.63 8.92
C GLU A 98 -10.62 -5.99 9.94
N ASP A 99 -10.61 -4.65 9.96
CA ASP A 99 -9.74 -3.82 10.77
C ASP A 99 -10.48 -3.18 11.96
N THR A 100 -9.73 -2.54 12.86
CA THR A 100 -10.26 -1.89 14.07
C THR A 100 -9.64 -0.49 14.27
N ILE A 101 -9.46 0.26 13.19
CA ILE A 101 -8.82 1.57 13.20
C ILE A 101 -9.66 2.60 13.94
N ASP A 102 -10.98 2.58 13.83
CA ASP A 102 -11.86 3.50 14.56
C ASP A 102 -11.66 3.41 16.06
N ASP A 103 -11.63 2.19 16.59
CA ASP A 103 -11.42 1.93 18.00
C ASP A 103 -10.04 2.42 18.46
N LYS A 104 -9.00 2.18 17.65
CA LYS A 104 -7.62 2.62 17.94
C LYS A 104 -7.52 4.15 17.96
N ILE A 105 -8.12 4.84 16.99
CA ILE A 105 -8.13 6.31 16.93
C ILE A 105 -8.93 6.89 18.10
N THR A 106 -10.15 6.41 18.33
CA THR A 106 -11.04 6.88 19.41
C THR A 106 -10.38 6.69 20.78
N THR A 107 -9.73 5.55 20.99
CA THR A 107 -8.99 5.26 22.23
C THR A 107 -7.82 6.21 22.43
N ALA A 108 -7.02 6.45 21.38
CA ALA A 108 -5.88 7.37 21.47
C ALA A 108 -6.32 8.81 21.76
N LEU A 109 -7.37 9.32 21.09
CA LEU A 109 -7.89 10.67 21.33
C LEU A 109 -8.41 10.84 22.77
N THR A 110 -9.13 9.83 23.27
CA THR A 110 -9.64 9.83 24.66
C THR A 110 -8.50 9.78 25.67
N ALA A 111 -7.53 8.89 25.48
CA ALA A 111 -6.35 8.78 26.34
C ALA A 111 -5.49 10.06 26.31
N GLY A 112 -5.42 10.75 25.17
CA GLY A 112 -4.75 12.05 25.04
C GLY A 112 -5.46 13.16 25.82
N LYS A 113 -6.79 13.21 25.71
CA LYS A 113 -7.62 14.16 26.45
C LYS A 113 -7.48 13.99 27.96
N ASP A 114 -7.52 12.75 28.44
CA ASP A 114 -7.45 12.42 29.87
C ASP A 114 -6.01 12.42 30.42
N GLY A 115 -5.01 12.62 29.57
CA GLY A 115 -3.60 12.63 29.93
C GLY A 115 -2.99 11.25 30.20
N ALA A 116 -3.71 10.17 29.89
CA ALA A 116 -3.23 8.79 29.99
C ALA A 116 -2.22 8.44 28.89
N MET A 117 -2.25 9.15 27.77
CA MET A 117 -1.31 9.00 26.66
C MET A 117 -0.65 10.34 26.33
N ASP A 118 0.65 10.30 26.03
CA ASP A 118 1.40 11.48 25.61
C ASP A 118 0.78 12.10 24.34
N LYS A 119 0.66 13.42 24.30
CA LYS A 119 -0.05 14.13 23.22
C LYS A 119 0.66 13.97 21.86
N VAL A 120 1.99 13.88 21.86
CA VAL A 120 2.76 13.65 20.63
C VAL A 120 2.57 12.22 20.16
N VAL A 121 2.49 11.24 21.08
CA VAL A 121 2.12 9.85 20.75
C VAL A 121 0.72 9.79 20.12
N VAL A 122 -0.29 10.45 20.69
CA VAL A 122 -1.65 10.48 20.13
C VAL A 122 -1.66 11.08 18.74
N ARG A 123 -0.92 12.18 18.53
CA ARG A 123 -0.74 12.80 17.21
C ARG A 123 -0.21 11.79 16.19
N GLN A 124 0.80 10.99 16.56
CA GLN A 124 1.38 10.02 15.63
C GLN A 124 0.41 8.90 15.30
N ILE A 125 -0.30 8.37 16.29
CA ILE A 125 -1.32 7.34 16.10
C ILE A 125 -2.41 7.87 15.15
N PHE A 126 -2.97 9.05 15.42
CA PHE A 126 -4.00 9.64 14.57
C PHE A 126 -3.53 9.82 13.13
N ASP A 127 -2.37 10.47 12.93
CA ASP A 127 -1.81 10.72 11.60
C ASP A 127 -1.66 9.41 10.81
N LYS A 128 -0.96 8.41 11.37
CA LYS A 128 -0.58 7.23 10.57
C LYS A 128 -1.73 6.26 10.38
N LEU A 129 -2.62 6.15 11.36
CA LEU A 129 -3.82 5.35 11.19
C LEU A 129 -4.78 5.96 10.16
N MET A 130 -4.89 7.29 10.07
CA MET A 130 -5.61 7.92 8.95
C MET A 130 -4.90 7.71 7.61
N GLN A 131 -3.57 7.73 7.56
CA GLN A 131 -2.85 7.35 6.34
C GLN A 131 -3.13 5.90 5.91
N LYS A 132 -3.29 4.97 6.85
CA LYS A 132 -3.78 3.63 6.54
C LYS A 132 -5.18 3.68 5.93
N VAL A 133 -6.10 4.44 6.51
CA VAL A 133 -7.48 4.57 6.00
C VAL A 133 -7.47 5.05 4.55
N PHE A 134 -6.72 6.12 4.23
CA PHE A 134 -6.61 6.62 2.86
C PHE A 134 -5.98 5.60 1.91
N TYR A 135 -4.96 4.86 2.37
CA TYR A 135 -4.39 3.76 1.58
C TYR A 135 -5.43 2.67 1.30
N THR A 136 -6.23 2.28 2.28
CA THR A 136 -7.30 1.29 2.09
C THR A 136 -8.46 1.84 1.26
N SER A 137 -8.69 3.15 1.22
CA SER A 137 -9.63 3.78 0.28
C SER A 137 -9.15 3.64 -1.16
N ILE A 138 -7.88 3.94 -1.47
CA ILE A 138 -7.33 3.71 -2.82
C ILE A 138 -7.57 2.26 -3.30
N LYS A 139 -7.45 1.28 -2.39
CA LYS A 139 -7.70 -0.14 -2.70
C LYS A 139 -9.18 -0.45 -2.91
N HIS A 140 -10.05 0.22 -2.18
CA HIS A 140 -11.49 0.15 -2.37
C HIS A 140 -11.87 0.66 -3.75
N ASP A 141 -11.43 1.87 -4.11
CA ASP A 141 -11.75 2.50 -5.38
C ASP A 141 -11.21 1.66 -6.55
N PHE A 142 -10.02 1.06 -6.42
CA PHE A 142 -9.51 0.09 -7.42
C PHE A 142 -10.35 -1.19 -7.53
N THR A 143 -11.04 -1.59 -6.47
CA THR A 143 -12.00 -2.70 -6.49
C THR A 143 -13.28 -2.27 -7.19
N GLU A 144 -13.84 -1.12 -6.83
CA GLU A 144 -15.03 -0.53 -7.46
C GLU A 144 -14.81 -0.31 -8.97
N VAL A 145 -13.65 0.21 -9.41
CA VAL A 145 -13.31 0.32 -10.84
C VAL A 145 -13.40 -1.04 -11.55
N THR A 146 -12.99 -2.13 -10.89
CA THR A 146 -13.07 -3.47 -11.48
C THR A 146 -14.53 -3.93 -11.57
N GLU A 147 -15.35 -3.66 -10.57
CA GLU A 147 -16.77 -4.05 -10.51
C GLU A 147 -17.64 -3.24 -11.47
N LEU A 148 -17.32 -1.96 -11.64
CA LEU A 148 -18.01 -1.01 -12.51
C LEU A 148 -17.41 -0.97 -13.93
N TRP A 149 -16.47 -1.88 -14.23
CA TRP A 149 -15.73 -1.86 -15.50
C TRP A 149 -16.66 -1.83 -16.72
N GLY A 150 -16.42 -0.87 -17.60
CA GLY A 150 -17.27 -0.58 -18.76
C GLY A 150 -18.29 0.54 -18.53
N ASN A 151 -18.53 0.97 -17.29
CA ASN A 151 -19.23 2.22 -16.99
C ASN A 151 -18.22 3.37 -16.86
N THR A 152 -17.89 4.00 -17.99
CA THR A 152 -16.82 5.01 -18.07
C THR A 152 -16.96 6.16 -17.07
N ASN A 153 -18.18 6.62 -16.78
CA ASN A 153 -18.37 7.75 -15.86
C ASN A 153 -18.09 7.36 -14.42
N GLU A 154 -18.61 6.21 -13.97
CA GLU A 154 -18.38 5.71 -12.62
C GLU A 154 -16.91 5.30 -12.43
N VAL A 155 -16.33 4.58 -13.39
CA VAL A 155 -14.90 4.24 -13.38
C VAL A 155 -14.00 5.47 -13.25
N ASN A 156 -14.28 6.54 -14.00
CA ASN A 156 -13.49 7.75 -13.88
C ASN A 156 -13.70 8.47 -12.54
N GLY A 157 -14.89 8.38 -11.93
CA GLY A 157 -15.15 8.91 -10.59
C GLY A 157 -14.25 8.24 -9.55
N GLU A 158 -14.30 6.91 -9.48
CA GLU A 158 -13.47 6.10 -8.56
C GLU A 158 -11.97 6.36 -8.75
N LEU A 159 -11.51 6.56 -9.99
CA LEU A 159 -10.10 6.86 -10.27
C LEU A 159 -9.66 8.24 -9.79
N GLU A 160 -10.55 9.24 -9.86
CA GLU A 160 -10.24 10.56 -9.32
C GLU A 160 -10.22 10.53 -7.80
N GLU A 161 -11.15 9.82 -7.14
CA GLU A 161 -11.13 9.60 -5.69
C GLU A 161 -9.83 8.91 -5.23
N ALA A 162 -9.40 7.86 -5.92
CA ALA A 162 -8.14 7.18 -5.63
C ALA A 162 -6.93 8.13 -5.71
N LYS A 163 -6.93 9.05 -6.69
CA LYS A 163 -5.86 10.07 -6.84
C LYS A 163 -5.93 11.12 -5.73
N GLU A 164 -7.12 11.50 -5.28
CA GLU A 164 -7.31 12.43 -4.16
C GLU A 164 -6.78 11.84 -2.85
N TYR A 165 -7.10 10.58 -2.54
CA TYR A 165 -6.52 9.89 -1.39
C TYR A 165 -5.00 9.76 -1.49
N TYR A 166 -4.47 9.45 -2.68
CA TYR A 166 -3.02 9.42 -2.90
C TYR A 166 -2.37 10.79 -2.69
N ALA A 167 -3.01 11.89 -3.08
CA ALA A 167 -2.48 13.24 -2.86
C ALA A 167 -2.19 13.52 -1.38
N ILE A 168 -3.02 12.99 -0.46
CA ILE A 168 -2.79 13.06 0.99
C ILE A 168 -1.54 12.26 1.39
N LEU A 169 -1.32 11.09 0.79
CA LEU A 169 -0.19 10.20 1.09
C LEU A 169 1.12 10.66 0.44
N LYS A 170 1.07 11.46 -0.63
CA LYS A 170 2.23 11.85 -1.44
C LYS A 170 3.38 12.42 -0.63
N THR A 171 3.10 13.26 0.37
CA THR A 171 4.14 13.82 1.26
C THR A 171 4.86 12.72 2.07
N THR A 172 4.18 11.64 2.46
CA THR A 172 4.82 10.49 3.12
C THR A 172 5.73 9.75 2.15
N VAL A 173 5.30 9.56 0.90
CA VAL A 173 6.11 8.95 -0.17
C VAL A 173 7.36 9.78 -0.45
N GLU A 174 7.23 11.09 -0.62
CA GLU A 174 8.35 12.03 -0.82
C GLU A 174 9.37 11.97 0.32
N LYS A 175 8.91 11.84 1.57
CA LYS A 175 9.81 11.66 2.72
C LYS A 175 10.59 10.35 2.66
N ARG A 176 10.12 9.31 1.96
CA ARG A 176 10.87 8.06 1.76
C ARG A 176 11.81 8.16 0.58
N ASP A 177 11.39 8.80 -0.51
CA ASP A 177 12.29 9.15 -1.61
C ASP A 177 13.49 9.96 -1.13
N ALA A 178 13.27 10.99 -0.32
CA ALA A 178 14.35 11.78 0.25
C ALA A 178 15.25 10.98 1.20
N ALA A 179 14.70 10.07 2.01
CA ALA A 179 15.46 9.31 3.00
C ALA A 179 16.29 8.17 2.39
N TYR A 180 15.78 7.53 1.33
CA TYR A 180 16.38 6.33 0.73
C TYR A 180 16.97 6.56 -0.66
N GLY A 181 16.78 7.75 -1.24
CA GLY A 181 17.19 8.03 -2.62
C GLY A 181 16.38 7.25 -3.66
N THR A 182 15.12 6.93 -3.33
CA THR A 182 14.19 6.22 -4.22
C THR A 182 13.42 7.19 -5.12
N ASN A 183 12.59 6.65 -6.01
CA ASN A 183 11.74 7.38 -6.95
C ASN A 183 10.27 6.93 -6.89
N LEU A 184 9.79 6.55 -5.71
CA LEU A 184 8.46 5.98 -5.45
C LEU A 184 7.34 6.89 -5.94
N VAL A 185 7.47 8.22 -5.77
CA VAL A 185 6.47 9.17 -6.29
C VAL A 185 6.33 9.01 -7.80
N SER A 186 7.45 8.95 -8.53
CA SER A 186 7.43 8.79 -9.98
C SER A 186 6.88 7.42 -10.40
N VAL A 187 7.09 6.38 -9.59
CA VAL A 187 6.55 5.03 -9.87
C VAL A 187 5.04 5.02 -9.67
N ILE A 188 4.52 5.63 -8.61
CA ILE A 188 3.07 5.73 -8.35
C ILE A 188 2.40 6.60 -9.41
N ASP A 189 2.94 7.79 -9.69
CA ASP A 189 2.42 8.69 -10.74
C ASP A 189 2.42 7.97 -12.11
N GLY A 190 3.45 7.17 -12.40
CA GLY A 190 3.50 6.29 -13.57
C GLY A 190 2.43 5.19 -13.59
N GLY A 191 2.17 4.55 -12.45
CA GLY A 191 1.12 3.55 -12.30
C GLY A 191 -0.28 4.12 -12.51
N PHE A 192 -0.57 5.31 -11.99
CA PHE A 192 -1.83 6.01 -12.27
C PHE A 192 -1.98 6.38 -13.75
N ASN A 193 -0.89 6.78 -14.43
CA ASN A 193 -0.93 7.02 -15.88
C ASN A 193 -1.26 5.74 -16.66
N GLU A 194 -0.66 4.60 -16.27
CA GLU A 194 -0.94 3.30 -16.89
C GLU A 194 -2.41 2.89 -16.68
N ILE A 195 -2.95 3.12 -15.47
CA ILE A 195 -4.37 2.92 -15.16
C ILE A 195 -5.27 3.79 -16.05
N ASP A 196 -4.99 5.09 -16.18
CA ASP A 196 -5.76 6.01 -17.01
C ASP A 196 -5.74 5.58 -18.49
N GLU A 197 -4.58 5.12 -18.99
CA GLU A 197 -4.45 4.59 -20.35
C GLU A 197 -5.22 3.29 -20.53
N ALA A 198 -5.18 2.39 -19.55
CA ALA A 198 -5.91 1.13 -19.57
C ALA A 198 -7.43 1.35 -19.64
N VAL A 199 -7.97 2.30 -18.85
CA VAL A 199 -9.39 2.65 -18.89
C VAL A 199 -9.78 3.23 -20.25
N LYS A 200 -8.98 4.16 -20.80
CA LYS A 200 -9.21 4.73 -22.14
C LYS A 200 -9.21 3.67 -23.24
N ASN A 201 -8.35 2.66 -23.10
CA ASN A 201 -8.20 1.58 -24.06
C ASN A 201 -9.13 0.38 -23.78
N ASN A 202 -9.96 0.44 -22.74
CA ASN A 202 -10.78 -0.67 -22.25
C ASN A 202 -9.97 -1.97 -22.03
N ASP A 203 -8.76 -1.84 -21.48
CA ASP A 203 -7.82 -2.93 -21.20
C ASP A 203 -7.80 -3.24 -19.70
N LEU A 204 -8.70 -4.12 -19.27
CA LEU A 204 -8.83 -4.53 -17.87
C LEU A 204 -7.56 -5.19 -17.33
N LEU A 205 -6.79 -5.89 -18.17
CA LEU A 205 -5.55 -6.52 -17.73
C LEU A 205 -4.51 -5.44 -17.37
N SER A 206 -4.28 -4.47 -18.26
CA SER A 206 -3.35 -3.36 -17.99
C SER A 206 -3.79 -2.54 -16.77
N PHE A 207 -5.09 -2.33 -16.57
CA PHE A 207 -5.61 -1.72 -15.34
C PHE A 207 -5.21 -2.54 -14.09
N ASN A 208 -5.44 -3.86 -14.14
CA ASN A 208 -5.09 -4.75 -13.04
C ASN A 208 -3.59 -4.83 -12.78
N LEU A 209 -2.73 -4.61 -13.77
CA LEU A 209 -1.28 -4.52 -13.56
C LEU A 209 -0.87 -3.17 -12.97
N GLY A 210 -1.39 -2.06 -13.53
CA GLY A 210 -1.10 -0.71 -13.06
C GLY A 210 -1.50 -0.48 -11.60
N LYS A 211 -2.67 -1.00 -11.18
CA LYS A 211 -3.09 -0.89 -9.77
C LYS A 211 -2.15 -1.61 -8.80
N GLN A 212 -1.53 -2.71 -9.22
CA GLN A 212 -0.56 -3.42 -8.39
C GLN A 212 0.73 -2.64 -8.22
N VAL A 213 1.18 -1.95 -9.28
CA VAL A 213 2.32 -1.03 -9.18
C VAL A 213 2.05 0.06 -8.14
N VAL A 214 0.86 0.68 -8.16
CA VAL A 214 0.47 1.67 -7.14
C VAL A 214 0.40 1.05 -5.74
N ASP A 215 -0.36 -0.05 -5.57
CA ASP A 215 -0.56 -0.71 -4.28
C ASP A 215 0.76 -1.12 -3.63
N LYS A 216 1.60 -1.88 -4.34
CA LYS A 216 2.85 -2.39 -3.76
C LYS A 216 3.90 -1.29 -3.55
N THR A 217 3.86 -0.20 -4.32
CA THR A 217 4.75 0.95 -4.09
C THR A 217 4.33 1.74 -2.83
N LEU A 218 3.02 1.83 -2.55
CA LEU A 218 2.54 2.35 -1.26
C LEU A 218 2.92 1.41 -0.11
N MET A 219 2.81 0.09 -0.28
CA MET A 219 3.32 -0.87 0.71
C MET A 219 4.83 -0.70 0.96
N LYS A 220 5.62 -0.48 -0.11
CA LYS A 220 7.06 -0.16 0.00
C LYS A 220 7.28 1.10 0.83
N THR A 221 6.47 2.14 0.63
CA THR A 221 6.53 3.37 1.41
C THR A 221 6.35 3.10 2.91
N PHE A 222 5.37 2.28 3.29
CA PHE A 222 5.13 1.92 4.70
C PHE A 222 6.22 1.02 5.27
N TYR A 223 6.77 0.10 4.47
CA TYR A 223 7.93 -0.71 4.87
C TYR A 223 9.16 0.19 5.14
N LEU A 224 9.48 1.09 4.22
CA LEU A 224 10.58 2.03 4.33
C LEU A 224 10.41 2.98 5.53
N ALA A 225 9.17 3.35 5.84
CA ALA A 225 8.87 4.12 7.04
C ALA A 225 9.15 3.29 8.31
N THR A 226 8.80 2.00 8.32
CA THR A 226 8.74 1.20 9.54
C THR A 226 10.04 0.46 9.84
N GLY A 227 10.40 -0.50 8.99
CA GLY A 227 11.37 -1.54 9.30
C GLY A 227 12.61 -1.56 8.40
N ALA A 228 12.65 -0.76 7.33
CA ALA A 228 13.84 -0.70 6.49
C ALA A 228 15.00 0.03 7.20
N LEU A 229 16.22 -0.43 6.95
CA LEU A 229 17.43 0.20 7.48
C LEU A 229 18.01 1.20 6.47
N PRO A 230 18.65 2.30 6.92
CA PRO A 230 18.82 2.73 8.31
C PRO A 230 17.75 3.72 8.79
N ASN A 231 16.76 4.08 7.97
CA ASN A 231 15.90 5.25 8.24
C ASN A 231 14.51 4.90 8.81
N GLY A 232 14.16 3.62 8.94
CA GLY A 232 12.88 3.19 9.49
C GLY A 232 12.72 3.52 10.98
N TYR A 233 11.47 3.64 11.44
CA TYR A 233 11.12 3.93 12.83
C TYR A 233 11.67 2.91 13.83
N ALA A 234 11.91 1.66 13.41
CA ALA A 234 12.64 0.70 14.25
C ALA A 234 14.02 1.27 14.64
N THR A 235 14.77 1.77 13.66
CA THR A 235 16.12 2.33 13.86
C THR A 235 16.07 3.62 14.66
N LYS A 236 15.12 4.52 14.34
CA LYS A 236 15.00 5.80 15.05
C LYS A 236 14.64 5.63 16.51
N ALA A 237 13.64 4.79 16.81
CA ALA A 237 13.22 4.51 18.18
C ALA A 237 14.37 3.87 18.99
N ALA A 238 15.07 2.89 18.42
CA ALA A 238 16.23 2.28 19.08
C ALA A 238 17.38 3.28 19.30
N ALA A 239 17.63 4.19 18.35
CA ALA A 239 18.67 5.21 18.48
C ALA A 239 18.36 6.23 19.58
N GLU A 240 17.08 6.57 19.78
CA GLU A 240 16.65 7.51 20.82
C GLU A 240 16.46 6.85 22.18
N ALA A 241 16.26 5.54 22.27
CA ALA A 241 16.04 4.81 23.52
C ALA A 241 17.16 5.01 24.57
N GLY A 242 18.38 5.32 24.13
CA GLY A 242 19.53 5.65 24.98
C GLY A 242 19.75 7.14 25.24
N LYS A 243 19.01 8.03 24.58
CA LYS A 243 19.19 9.50 24.63
C LYS A 243 17.98 10.20 25.24
N ASP A 244 16.80 9.90 24.73
CA ASP A 244 15.52 10.49 25.13
C ASP A 244 14.44 9.41 25.08
N ALA A 245 14.08 8.90 26.26
CA ALA A 245 13.08 7.85 26.40
C ALA A 245 11.67 8.30 25.97
N ALA A 246 11.36 9.59 26.07
CA ALA A 246 10.06 10.13 25.64
C ALA A 246 10.00 10.17 24.10
N LEU A 247 11.06 10.69 23.46
CA LEU A 247 11.16 10.69 22.00
C LEU A 247 11.20 9.27 21.44
N ALA A 248 11.92 8.35 22.08
CA ALA A 248 11.97 6.95 21.67
C ALA A 248 10.57 6.31 21.64
N LYS A 249 9.71 6.60 22.64
CA LYS A 249 8.32 6.13 22.65
C LYS A 249 7.47 6.75 21.54
N VAL A 250 7.70 8.02 21.20
CA VAL A 250 7.03 8.68 20.07
C VAL A 250 7.40 7.99 18.75
N GLU A 251 8.69 7.73 18.54
CA GLU A 251 9.19 7.02 17.34
C GLU A 251 8.69 5.57 17.28
N GLN A 252 8.61 4.88 18.42
CA GLN A 252 8.03 3.54 18.54
C GLN A 252 6.55 3.53 18.15
N ALA A 253 5.77 4.51 18.65
CA ALA A 253 4.36 4.65 18.31
C ALA A 253 4.13 4.94 16.82
N GLU A 254 4.97 5.80 16.23
CA GLU A 254 4.91 6.08 14.80
C GLU A 254 5.24 4.83 13.97
N GLY A 255 6.24 4.04 14.39
CA GLY A 255 6.56 2.75 13.78
C GLY A 255 5.42 1.72 13.88
N TRP A 256 4.81 1.57 15.07
CA TRP A 256 3.65 0.72 15.25
C TRP A 256 2.50 1.11 14.33
N ALA A 257 2.17 2.40 14.27
CA ALA A 257 1.02 2.89 13.52
C ALA A 257 1.23 2.77 12.00
N PHE A 258 2.45 3.00 11.50
CA PHE A 258 2.78 2.71 10.09
C PHE A 258 2.73 1.21 9.76
N PHE A 259 3.15 0.34 10.68
CA PHE A 259 3.06 -1.10 10.48
C PHE A 259 1.61 -1.56 10.28
N GLN A 260 0.63 -0.87 10.86
CA GLN A 260 -0.78 -1.22 10.69
C GLN A 260 -1.22 -1.22 9.22
N SER A 261 -0.61 -0.39 8.34
CA SER A 261 -0.89 -0.40 6.90
C SER A 261 -0.45 -1.68 6.19
N LEU A 262 0.49 -2.42 6.80
CA LEU A 262 0.98 -3.71 6.29
C LEU A 262 0.37 -4.90 7.05
N TYR A 263 -0.15 -4.67 8.26
CA TYR A 263 -0.59 -5.70 9.19
C TYR A 263 -1.57 -6.71 8.57
N GLY A 264 -2.62 -6.25 7.89
CA GLY A 264 -3.64 -7.14 7.32
C GLY A 264 -3.09 -8.08 6.23
N TYR A 265 -2.12 -7.63 5.45
CA TYR A 265 -1.46 -8.46 4.44
C TYR A 265 -0.48 -9.44 5.09
N PHE A 266 0.28 -8.95 6.06
CA PHE A 266 1.26 -9.74 6.81
C PHE A 266 0.59 -10.84 7.64
N SER A 267 -0.49 -10.54 8.37
CA SER A 267 -1.15 -11.50 9.25
C SER A 267 -1.69 -12.70 8.49
N LYS A 268 -2.17 -12.50 7.25
CA LYS A 268 -2.68 -13.55 6.37
C LYS A 268 -1.58 -14.44 5.78
N ASN A 269 -0.39 -13.90 5.55
CA ASN A 269 0.64 -14.57 4.74
C ASN A 269 1.95 -14.90 5.49
N ALA A 270 2.20 -14.25 6.63
CA ALA A 270 3.42 -14.32 7.41
C ALA A 270 3.13 -14.06 8.91
N ALA A 271 2.23 -14.87 9.50
CA ALA A 271 1.70 -14.65 10.85
C ALA A 271 2.80 -14.56 11.93
N ASP A 272 3.84 -15.40 11.86
CA ASP A 272 4.95 -15.39 12.83
C ASP A 272 5.74 -14.08 12.77
N GLU A 273 6.07 -13.62 11.55
CA GLU A 273 6.73 -12.33 11.35
C GLU A 273 5.83 -11.17 11.81
N THR A 274 4.53 -11.26 11.53
CA THR A 274 3.54 -10.25 11.95
C THR A 274 3.51 -10.10 13.47
N ALA A 275 3.38 -11.21 14.19
CA ALA A 275 3.31 -11.22 15.64
C ALA A 275 4.62 -10.69 16.25
N PHE A 276 5.76 -11.02 15.65
CA PHE A 276 7.06 -10.50 16.09
C PHE A 276 7.16 -8.98 15.88
N ILE A 277 6.81 -8.46 14.71
CA ILE A 277 6.89 -7.02 14.39
C ILE A 277 5.92 -6.23 15.27
N ASP A 278 4.67 -6.68 15.39
CA ASP A 278 3.65 -6.01 16.21
C ASP A 278 4.10 -5.93 17.68
N LYS A 279 4.58 -7.05 18.23
CA LYS A 279 5.11 -7.10 19.60
C LYS A 279 6.31 -6.18 19.79
N SER A 280 7.20 -6.09 18.80
CA SER A 280 8.39 -5.25 18.86
C SER A 280 8.02 -3.76 18.98
N PHE A 281 6.97 -3.33 18.28
CA PHE A 281 6.49 -1.94 18.30
C PHE A 281 5.41 -1.63 19.33
N SER A 282 4.84 -2.64 20.01
CA SER A 282 3.81 -2.43 21.04
C SER A 282 4.24 -1.36 22.06
N LEU A 283 3.33 -0.44 22.37
CA LEU A 283 3.58 0.63 23.36
C LEU A 283 3.77 0.11 24.79
N GLU A 284 3.41 -1.15 25.03
CA GLU A 284 3.66 -1.85 26.29
C GLU A 284 5.07 -2.43 26.37
N SER A 285 5.73 -2.63 25.23
CA SER A 285 7.10 -3.15 25.15
C SER A 285 8.12 -2.08 25.52
N ASP A 286 9.20 -2.48 26.19
CA ASP A 286 10.34 -1.59 26.42
C ASP A 286 11.04 -1.26 25.10
N VAL A 287 11.01 0.01 24.71
CA VAL A 287 11.67 0.51 23.49
C VAL A 287 13.17 0.21 23.45
N LYS A 288 13.82 0.00 24.60
CA LYS A 288 15.24 -0.42 24.65
C LYS A 288 15.47 -1.85 24.19
N ALA A 289 14.42 -2.68 24.17
CA ALA A 289 14.48 -4.05 23.65
C ALA A 289 14.19 -4.11 22.14
N LEU A 290 13.84 -2.98 21.50
CA LEU A 290 13.62 -2.91 20.07
C LEU A 290 14.94 -3.11 19.32
N ASP A 291 15.03 -4.21 18.57
CA ASP A 291 16.17 -4.52 17.70
C ASP A 291 15.81 -4.18 16.23
N PRO A 292 16.36 -3.10 15.66
CA PRO A 292 16.05 -2.71 14.29
C PRO A 292 16.43 -3.77 13.25
N ALA A 293 17.52 -4.49 13.47
CA ALA A 293 17.97 -5.52 12.54
C ALA A 293 17.05 -6.75 12.59
N ALA A 294 16.59 -7.14 13.78
CA ALA A 294 15.63 -8.23 13.93
C ALA A 294 14.26 -7.88 13.30
N VAL A 295 13.78 -6.65 13.49
CA VAL A 295 12.54 -6.15 12.87
C VAL A 295 12.68 -6.12 11.34
N ASN A 296 13.76 -5.54 10.81
CA ASN A 296 14.05 -5.53 9.38
C ASN A 296 14.03 -6.95 8.79
N LYS A 297 14.77 -7.87 9.41
CA LYS A 297 14.80 -9.28 9.01
C LYS A 297 13.42 -9.93 9.02
N ALA A 298 12.55 -9.61 9.99
CA ALA A 298 11.18 -10.10 10.01
C ALA A 298 10.37 -9.58 8.81
N PHE A 299 10.50 -8.31 8.43
CA PHE A 299 9.90 -7.79 7.20
C PHE A 299 10.44 -8.52 5.96
N VAL A 300 11.76 -8.70 5.85
CA VAL A 300 12.40 -9.38 4.72
C VAL A 300 11.88 -10.80 4.56
N ARG A 301 11.80 -11.57 5.67
CA ARG A 301 11.21 -12.91 5.64
C ARG A 301 9.74 -12.88 5.23
N GLY A 302 8.96 -11.96 5.79
CA GLY A 302 7.52 -11.86 5.51
C GLY A 302 7.24 -11.55 4.04
N PHE A 303 7.90 -10.53 3.47
CA PHE A 303 7.76 -10.19 2.06
C PHE A 303 8.27 -11.29 1.13
N ALA A 304 9.37 -11.97 1.48
CA ALA A 304 9.84 -13.12 0.69
C ALA A 304 8.82 -14.28 0.70
N LYS A 305 8.19 -14.58 1.85
CA LYS A 305 7.13 -15.59 1.97
C LYS A 305 5.90 -15.21 1.16
N ILE A 306 5.48 -13.95 1.24
CA ILE A 306 4.39 -13.40 0.43
C ILE A 306 4.70 -13.58 -1.05
N ALA A 307 5.88 -13.15 -1.52
CA ALA A 307 6.29 -13.29 -2.91
C ALA A 307 6.23 -14.75 -3.40
N MET A 308 6.64 -15.71 -2.55
CA MET A 308 6.51 -17.14 -2.85
C MET A 308 5.04 -17.57 -3.02
N GLY A 309 4.14 -17.10 -2.15
CA GLY A 309 2.70 -17.37 -2.24
C GLY A 309 2.09 -16.85 -3.53
N GLU A 310 2.40 -15.61 -3.93
CA GLU A 310 1.91 -15.02 -5.19
C GLU A 310 2.37 -15.83 -6.42
N TYR A 311 3.62 -16.28 -6.39
CA TYR A 311 4.18 -17.12 -7.43
C TYR A 311 3.55 -18.52 -7.49
N GLU A 312 3.20 -19.10 -6.34
CA GLU A 312 2.46 -20.36 -6.25
C GLU A 312 1.04 -20.20 -6.84
N GLU A 313 0.31 -19.16 -6.48
CA GLU A 313 -1.01 -18.87 -7.06
C GLU A 313 -0.91 -18.65 -8.57
N SER A 314 0.06 -17.86 -9.02
CA SER A 314 0.30 -17.63 -10.44
C SER A 314 0.46 -18.94 -11.20
N LYS A 315 1.31 -19.85 -10.70
CA LYS A 315 1.53 -21.17 -11.31
C LYS A 315 0.24 -21.98 -11.46
N GLU A 316 -0.66 -21.92 -10.48
CA GLU A 316 -1.93 -22.63 -10.53
C GLU A 316 -2.87 -22.09 -11.62
N LEU A 317 -2.74 -20.80 -11.93
CA LEU A 317 -3.58 -20.04 -12.85
C LEU A 317 -3.00 -19.91 -14.27
N ILE A 318 -1.69 -20.10 -14.49
CA ILE A 318 -1.08 -19.96 -15.83
C ILE A 318 -1.83 -20.81 -16.87
N GLY A 319 -2.24 -20.15 -17.95
CA GLY A 319 -2.99 -20.75 -19.05
C GLY A 319 -4.48 -20.96 -18.77
N LYS A 320 -4.97 -20.60 -17.58
CA LYS A 320 -6.39 -20.69 -17.19
C LYS A 320 -7.02 -19.32 -17.01
N ASP A 321 -6.30 -18.40 -16.38
CA ASP A 321 -6.79 -17.08 -15.98
C ASP A 321 -5.69 -16.03 -16.12
N ASP A 322 -6.05 -14.82 -16.56
CA ASP A 322 -5.10 -13.70 -16.68
C ASP A 322 -4.65 -13.19 -15.29
N LYS A 323 -5.36 -13.54 -14.22
CA LYS A 323 -4.89 -13.37 -12.83
C LYS A 323 -3.53 -14.03 -12.58
N ALA A 324 -3.14 -15.03 -13.38
CA ALA A 324 -1.78 -15.57 -13.35
C ALA A 324 -0.70 -14.50 -13.62
N VAL A 325 -0.98 -13.55 -14.51
CA VAL A 325 -0.07 -12.44 -14.82
C VAL A 325 -0.01 -11.46 -13.66
N VAL A 326 -1.17 -11.16 -13.06
CA VAL A 326 -1.31 -10.24 -11.93
C VAL A 326 -0.51 -10.76 -10.73
N THR A 327 -0.76 -11.99 -10.30
CA THR A 327 -0.05 -12.63 -9.17
C THR A 327 1.45 -12.84 -9.47
N GLY A 328 1.79 -13.15 -10.73
CA GLY A 328 3.20 -13.18 -11.16
C GLY A 328 3.91 -11.83 -11.01
N LEU A 329 3.20 -10.72 -11.30
CA LEU A 329 3.69 -9.36 -11.11
C LEU A 329 3.75 -9.00 -9.62
N GLU A 330 2.75 -9.36 -8.82
CA GLU A 330 2.76 -9.14 -7.37
C GLU A 330 3.99 -9.79 -6.73
N GLY A 331 4.31 -11.03 -7.08
CA GLY A 331 5.54 -11.70 -6.61
C GLY A 331 6.82 -10.90 -6.95
N ALA A 332 6.89 -10.30 -8.14
CA ALA A 332 8.02 -9.46 -8.54
C ALA A 332 8.06 -8.13 -7.76
N LEU A 333 6.91 -7.51 -7.51
CA LEU A 333 6.81 -6.27 -6.75
C LEU A 333 7.15 -6.47 -5.26
N PHE A 334 6.79 -7.62 -4.67
CA PHE A 334 7.21 -7.96 -3.31
C PHE A 334 8.72 -8.16 -3.18
N ILE A 335 9.38 -8.69 -4.21
CA ILE A 335 10.86 -8.70 -4.29
C ILE A 335 11.41 -7.27 -4.32
N ASP A 336 10.80 -6.37 -5.11
CA ASP A 336 11.24 -4.98 -5.20
C ASP A 336 11.10 -4.23 -3.87
N ILE A 337 10.05 -4.49 -3.08
CA ILE A 337 9.86 -3.87 -1.76
C ILE A 337 11.10 -4.01 -0.87
N ILE A 338 11.72 -5.19 -0.87
CA ILE A 338 12.88 -5.53 -0.03
C ILE A 338 14.20 -5.52 -0.82
N GLY A 339 14.24 -4.86 -1.98
CA GLY A 339 15.36 -4.96 -2.91
C GLY A 339 16.71 -4.54 -2.32
N GLU A 340 16.76 -3.47 -1.52
CA GLU A 340 18.00 -3.02 -0.86
C GLU A 340 18.50 -4.03 0.20
N ASP A 341 17.57 -4.69 0.89
CA ASP A 341 17.91 -5.73 1.86
C ASP A 341 18.43 -6.99 1.15
N ILE A 342 17.85 -7.35 0.00
CA ILE A 342 18.35 -8.46 -0.83
C ILE A 342 19.76 -8.15 -1.32
N LYS A 343 20.04 -6.94 -1.80
CA LYS A 343 21.40 -6.52 -2.18
C LYS A 343 22.36 -6.65 -1.01
N THR A 344 21.94 -6.30 0.20
CA THR A 344 22.76 -6.44 1.40
C THR A 344 23.03 -7.91 1.77
N LEU A 345 22.02 -8.79 1.63
CA LEU A 345 22.11 -10.20 2.03
C LEU A 345 22.83 -11.09 0.99
N LEU A 346 22.63 -10.80 -0.29
CA LEU A 346 23.05 -11.66 -1.41
C LEU A 346 23.97 -10.97 -2.43
N GLY A 347 24.08 -9.63 -2.40
CA GLY A 347 24.84 -8.84 -3.37
C GLY A 347 24.00 -8.31 -4.53
N GLU A 348 24.49 -7.26 -5.18
CA GLU A 348 23.81 -6.59 -6.31
C GLU A 348 23.55 -7.52 -7.49
N ASP A 349 24.52 -8.38 -7.84
CA ASP A 349 24.37 -9.32 -8.96
C ASP A 349 23.27 -10.35 -8.72
N ALA A 350 23.15 -10.83 -7.47
CA ALA A 350 22.10 -11.78 -7.10
C ALA A 350 20.72 -11.11 -7.14
N TYR A 351 20.60 -9.88 -6.63
CA TYR A 351 19.37 -9.10 -6.72
C TYR A 351 18.96 -8.84 -8.19
N LYS A 352 19.92 -8.42 -9.02
CA LYS A 352 19.69 -8.18 -10.45
C LYS A 352 19.21 -9.46 -11.14
N SER A 353 19.88 -10.59 -10.92
CA SER A 353 19.49 -11.88 -11.49
C SER A 353 18.09 -12.32 -11.03
N LEU A 354 17.76 -12.11 -9.75
CA LEU A 354 16.43 -12.40 -9.22
C LEU A 354 15.35 -11.56 -9.92
N ASN A 355 15.57 -10.25 -10.07
CA ASN A 355 14.64 -9.36 -10.77
C ASN A 355 14.47 -9.73 -12.25
N GLU A 356 15.55 -10.05 -12.96
CA GLU A 356 15.48 -10.49 -14.35
C GLU A 356 14.63 -11.78 -14.49
N LYS A 357 14.78 -12.72 -13.56
CA LYS A 357 13.96 -13.94 -13.51
C LYS A 357 12.50 -13.65 -13.18
N ALA A 358 12.26 -12.75 -12.22
CA ALA A 358 10.92 -12.33 -11.83
C ALA A 358 10.16 -11.70 -13.01
N GLN A 359 10.81 -10.78 -13.74
CA GLN A 359 10.23 -10.18 -14.94
C GLN A 359 10.01 -11.22 -16.06
N LYS A 360 10.97 -12.11 -16.28
CA LYS A 360 10.82 -13.19 -17.26
C LYS A 360 9.63 -14.10 -16.94
N TYR A 361 9.37 -14.34 -15.66
CA TYR A 361 8.22 -15.12 -15.22
C TYR A 361 6.90 -14.42 -15.54
N VAL A 362 6.79 -13.11 -15.32
CA VAL A 362 5.60 -12.32 -15.72
C VAL A 362 5.35 -12.44 -17.22
N GLU A 363 6.38 -12.28 -18.05
CA GLU A 363 6.25 -12.43 -19.51
C GLU A 363 5.86 -13.85 -19.92
N THR A 364 6.34 -14.86 -19.18
CA THR A 364 5.96 -16.26 -19.39
C THR A 364 4.49 -16.51 -19.03
N ALA A 365 3.99 -15.88 -17.96
CA ALA A 365 2.59 -15.92 -17.58
C ALA A 365 1.70 -15.24 -18.65
N LYS A 366 2.11 -14.07 -19.18
CA LYS A 366 1.43 -13.41 -20.31
C LYS A 366 1.37 -14.30 -21.55
N ALA A 367 2.45 -15.02 -21.84
CA ALA A 367 2.52 -15.97 -22.94
C ALA A 367 1.76 -17.29 -22.68
N LYS A 368 1.20 -17.47 -21.47
CA LYS A 368 0.47 -18.68 -21.05
C LYS A 368 1.30 -19.97 -21.15
N ASP A 369 2.63 -19.86 -21.08
CA ASP A 369 3.55 -21.01 -21.17
C ASP A 369 3.79 -21.63 -19.79
N LYS A 370 2.94 -22.61 -19.46
CA LYS A 370 2.99 -23.31 -18.18
C LYS A 370 4.31 -24.06 -17.94
N ALA A 371 4.87 -24.70 -18.97
CA ALA A 371 6.07 -25.52 -18.82
C ALA A 371 7.30 -24.65 -18.53
N ALA A 372 7.43 -23.53 -19.25
CA ALA A 372 8.47 -22.55 -18.97
C ALA A 372 8.29 -21.88 -17.60
N GLY A 373 7.05 -21.56 -17.21
CA GLY A 373 6.74 -20.97 -15.91
C GLY A 373 7.16 -21.88 -14.76
N GLU A 374 6.78 -23.16 -14.81
CA GLU A 374 7.17 -24.15 -13.78
C GLU A 374 8.69 -24.33 -13.66
N ALA A 375 9.43 -24.25 -14.77
CA ALA A 375 10.88 -24.33 -14.74
C ALA A 375 11.51 -23.11 -14.07
N GLN A 376 11.05 -21.90 -14.42
CA GLN A 376 11.53 -20.64 -13.86
C GLN A 376 11.20 -20.50 -12.36
N LEU A 377 10.02 -20.98 -11.96
CA LEU A 377 9.55 -20.89 -10.58
C LEU A 377 10.50 -21.56 -9.58
N LYS A 378 11.06 -22.72 -9.94
CA LYS A 378 12.00 -23.45 -9.06
C LYS A 378 13.18 -22.58 -8.65
N GLU A 379 13.71 -21.78 -9.57
CA GLU A 379 14.83 -20.89 -9.29
C GLU A 379 14.43 -19.67 -8.46
N LEU A 380 13.25 -19.10 -8.74
CA LEU A 380 12.67 -17.99 -7.96
C LEU A 380 12.47 -18.41 -6.51
N ILE A 381 11.74 -19.50 -6.28
CA ILE A 381 11.44 -20.04 -4.96
C ILE A 381 12.73 -20.45 -4.23
N SER A 382 13.71 -21.04 -4.93
CA SER A 382 15.01 -21.36 -4.31
C SER A 382 15.76 -20.11 -3.83
N THR A 383 15.70 -19.03 -4.59
CA THR A 383 16.36 -17.77 -4.22
C THR A 383 15.62 -17.09 -3.06
N LEU A 384 14.29 -17.05 -3.11
CA LEU A 384 13.44 -16.52 -2.03
C LEU A 384 13.63 -17.28 -0.71
N ASN A 385 13.70 -18.62 -0.75
CA ASN A 385 14.05 -19.41 0.43
C ASN A 385 15.44 -19.07 0.96
N THR A 386 16.43 -18.84 0.09
CA THR A 386 17.77 -18.41 0.52
C THR A 386 17.71 -17.05 1.23
N ILE A 387 16.88 -16.12 0.76
CA ILE A 387 16.63 -14.83 1.42
C ILE A 387 16.03 -15.07 2.82
N VAL A 388 15.00 -15.92 2.94
CA VAL A 388 14.38 -16.26 4.22
C VAL A 388 15.40 -16.85 5.20
N GLU A 389 16.24 -17.78 4.75
CA GLU A 389 17.28 -18.41 5.58
C GLU A 389 18.35 -17.43 6.03
N LYS A 390 18.82 -16.54 5.15
CA LYS A 390 19.81 -15.52 5.51
C LYS A 390 19.26 -14.42 6.40
N ALA A 391 17.95 -14.19 6.35
CA ALA A 391 17.24 -13.26 7.20
C ALA A 391 16.81 -13.90 8.54
N LYS A 392 17.37 -15.04 8.96
CA LYS A 392 17.15 -15.60 10.31
C LYS A 392 17.89 -14.85 11.42
#